data_AF-A0A7Y0DBV2-F1
#
_entry.id   AF-A0A7Y0DBV2-F1
#
_cell.length_a   1.000
_cell.length_b   1.000
_cell.length_c   1.000
_cell.angle_alpha   90.00
_cell.angle_beta   90.00
_cell.angle_gamma   90.00
#
_symmetry.space_group_name_H-M   'P 1'
#
loop_
_entity.id
_entity.type
_entity.pdbx_description
1 polymer ?
#
loop_
_entity_poly.entity_id
_entity_poly.type
_entity_poly.pdbx_seq_one_letter_code
_entity_poly.pdbx_strand_id
1 'polypeptide(L)'
;MTSASAPIRPRRDRHGRGLRGPMAWPPVPAMATRAEQFDELVLDAAARIEQRLGRPLGDAEFAVEDVPPSDPAPWESSDVPLGRLFAAQGKMPARIVVYRRPVETRAPDSREL
;
A
#
# COMPACT_ATOMS: atom_id res chain seq x y z
N MET A 1 7.71 0.89 -16.78
CA MET A 1 8.93 0.09 -16.51
C MET A 1 8.93 -0.25 -15.03
N THR A 2 8.43 -1.43 -14.68
CA THR A 2 8.11 -1.85 -13.31
C THR A 2 9.39 -2.29 -12.59
N SER A 3 9.78 -1.58 -11.52
CA SER A 3 10.83 -2.08 -10.63
C SER A 3 10.19 -2.96 -9.57
N ALA A 4 10.23 -4.28 -9.79
CA ALA A 4 9.86 -5.25 -8.78
C ALA A 4 10.98 -5.34 -7.73
N SER A 5 10.73 -4.86 -6.52
CA SER A 5 11.61 -5.15 -5.38
C SER A 5 11.51 -6.65 -5.07
N ALA A 6 12.55 -7.41 -5.41
CA ALA A 6 12.61 -8.83 -5.14
C ALA A 6 12.59 -9.10 -3.62
N PRO A 7 11.84 -10.10 -3.13
CA PRO A 7 11.91 -10.46 -1.72
C PRO A 7 13.33 -10.95 -1.40
N ILE A 8 13.94 -10.38 -0.36
CA ILE A 8 15.22 -10.84 0.19
C ILE A 8 15.00 -12.28 0.66
N ARG A 9 15.44 -13.26 -0.14
CA ARG A 9 15.38 -14.67 0.26
C ARG A 9 16.23 -14.83 1.52
N PRO A 10 15.68 -15.37 2.63
CA PRO A 10 16.49 -15.60 3.82
C PRO A 10 17.65 -16.50 3.44
N ARG A 11 18.88 -16.01 3.66
CA ARG A 11 20.10 -16.74 3.34
C ARG A 11 20.08 -18.03 4.13
N ARG A 12 19.92 -19.15 3.43
CA ARG A 12 19.80 -20.50 4.04
C ARG A 12 21.07 -20.75 4.86
N ASP A 13 20.94 -20.65 6.17
CA ASP A 13 22.04 -20.84 7.10
C ASP A 13 22.39 -22.32 7.17
N ARG A 14 23.26 -22.72 6.25
CA ARG A 14 23.71 -24.12 6.08
C ARG A 14 24.66 -24.57 7.20
N HIS A 15 25.16 -23.63 8.00
CA HIS A 15 26.15 -23.88 9.04
C HIS A 15 25.58 -23.78 10.46
N GLY A 16 24.25 -23.64 10.60
CA GLY A 16 23.57 -23.59 11.89
C GLY A 16 23.97 -22.40 12.77
N ARG A 17 24.41 -21.28 12.18
CA ARG A 17 24.75 -20.02 12.84
C ARG A 17 23.63 -18.96 12.79
N GLY A 18 22.39 -19.39 12.57
CA GLY A 18 21.21 -18.54 12.48
C GLY A 18 20.93 -17.83 13.80
N LEU A 19 19.98 -16.89 13.78
CA LEU A 19 19.62 -16.08 14.96
C LEU A 19 19.48 -16.96 16.21
N ARG A 20 20.36 -16.74 17.18
CA ARG A 20 20.34 -17.43 18.47
C ARG A 20 19.68 -16.52 19.49
N GLY A 21 18.41 -16.79 19.76
CA GLY A 21 17.62 -16.01 20.70
C GLY A 21 16.96 -14.78 20.05
N PRO A 22 16.06 -14.12 20.79
CA PRO A 22 15.33 -12.95 20.31
C PRO A 22 16.31 -11.79 20.06
N MET A 23 16.08 -11.02 18.99
CA MET A 23 16.93 -9.88 18.61
C MET A 23 16.93 -8.76 19.67
N ALA A 24 15.88 -8.69 20.49
CA ALA A 24 15.77 -7.86 21.68
C ALA A 24 14.88 -8.54 22.73
N TRP A 25 15.12 -8.24 24.01
CA TRP A 25 14.23 -8.59 25.12
C TRP A 25 13.93 -7.33 25.96
N PRO A 26 12.65 -7.00 26.24
CA PRO A 26 11.42 -7.69 25.81
C PRO A 26 11.22 -7.64 24.28
N PRO A 27 10.36 -8.49 23.70
CA PRO A 27 10.07 -8.44 22.28
C PRO A 27 9.56 -7.05 21.90
N VAL A 28 10.30 -6.37 21.03
CA VAL A 28 9.90 -5.08 20.46
C VAL A 28 9.14 -5.34 19.16
N PRO A 29 8.12 -4.53 18.83
CA PRO A 29 7.46 -4.60 17.53
C PRO A 29 8.50 -4.51 16.41
N ALA A 30 8.36 -5.35 15.39
CA ALA A 30 9.15 -5.18 14.18
C ALA A 30 8.87 -3.78 13.61
N MET A 31 9.93 -3.06 13.23
CA MET A 31 9.77 -1.76 12.60
C MET A 31 9.11 -1.96 11.23
N ALA A 32 7.84 -1.57 11.10
CA ALA A 32 7.17 -1.51 9.81
C ALA A 32 7.79 -0.41 8.95
N THR A 33 8.04 -0.71 7.69
CA THR A 33 8.45 0.30 6.71
C THR A 33 7.33 1.33 6.51
N ARG A 34 7.67 2.51 5.97
CA ARG A 34 6.64 3.52 5.65
C ARG A 34 5.63 3.02 4.62
N ALA A 35 6.05 2.12 3.72
CA ALA A 35 5.15 1.53 2.74
C ALA A 35 4.12 0.63 3.42
N GLU A 36 4.59 -0.29 4.29
CA GLU A 36 3.71 -1.19 5.03
C GLU A 36 2.75 -0.42 5.95
N GLN A 37 3.21 0.65 6.61
CA GLN A 37 2.31 1.51 7.40
C GLN A 37 1.21 2.16 6.55
N PHE A 38 1.54 2.59 5.34
CA PHE A 38 0.56 3.17 4.42
C PHE A 38 -0.43 2.14 3.90
N ASP A 39 0.04 0.91 3.62
CA ASP A 39 -0.83 -0.19 3.20
C ASP A 39 -1.88 -0.50 4.27
N GLU A 40 -1.48 -0.55 5.55
CA GLU A 40 -2.42 -0.72 6.67
C GLU A 40 -3.43 0.43 6.77
N LEU A 41 -3.00 1.69 6.57
CA LEU A 41 -3.91 2.84 6.56
C LEU A 41 -4.96 2.76 5.45
N VAL A 42 -4.58 2.26 4.26
CA VAL A 42 -5.50 2.05 3.14
C VAL A 42 -6.51 0.95 3.46
N LEU A 43 -6.07 -0.15 4.08
CA LEU A 43 -6.97 -1.22 4.53
C LEU A 43 -7.96 -0.72 5.59
N ASP A 44 -7.48 0.02 6.58
CA ASP A 44 -8.30 0.65 7.60
C ASP A 44 -9.33 1.61 7.00
N ALA A 45 -8.92 2.41 6.01
CA ALA A 45 -9.82 3.31 5.30
C ALA A 45 -10.91 2.54 4.52
N ALA A 46 -10.54 1.47 3.83
CA ALA A 46 -11.48 0.61 3.12
C ALA A 46 -12.51 -0.01 4.08
N ALA A 47 -12.07 -0.53 5.22
CA ALA A 47 -12.95 -1.09 6.25
C ALA A 47 -13.94 -0.05 6.79
N ARG A 48 -13.48 1.20 7.04
CA ARG A 48 -14.35 2.30 7.45
C ARG A 48 -15.40 2.66 6.39
N ILE A 49 -15.04 2.61 5.11
CA ILE A 49 -15.96 2.84 3.99
C ILE A 49 -17.04 1.75 3.96
N GLU A 50 -16.66 0.48 4.06
CA GLU A 50 -17.60 -0.64 4.08
C GLU A 50 -18.60 -0.55 5.24
N GLN A 51 -18.09 -0.23 6.44
CA GLN A 51 -18.93 0.01 7.61
C GLN A 51 -19.94 1.13 7.37
N ARG A 52 -19.50 2.24 6.78
CA ARG A 52 -20.38 3.40 6.49
C ARG A 52 -21.41 3.10 5.41
N LEU A 53 -21.05 2.29 4.41
CA LEU A 53 -21.98 1.87 3.34
C LEU A 53 -22.98 0.81 3.80
N GLY A 54 -22.71 0.13 4.92
CA GLY A 54 -23.52 -0.99 5.41
C GLY A 54 -23.44 -2.23 4.52
N ARG A 55 -22.45 -2.30 3.63
CA ARG A 55 -22.20 -3.44 2.74
C ARG A 55 -20.73 -3.50 2.32
N PRO A 56 -20.21 -4.69 1.97
CA PRO A 56 -18.88 -4.83 1.40
C PRO A 56 -18.75 -4.06 0.07
N LEU A 57 -17.51 -3.72 -0.30
CA LEU A 57 -17.19 -3.08 -1.58
C LEU A 57 -17.28 -4.04 -2.79
N GLY A 58 -17.79 -5.25 -2.59
CA GLY A 58 -17.90 -6.29 -3.62
C GLY A 58 -16.53 -6.87 -3.96
N ASP A 59 -16.33 -7.19 -5.24
CA ASP A 59 -15.05 -7.72 -5.73
C ASP A 59 -13.99 -6.63 -5.99
N ALA A 60 -14.16 -5.41 -5.46
CA ALA A 60 -13.22 -4.33 -5.70
C ALA A 60 -11.90 -4.56 -4.95
N GLU A 61 -10.78 -4.54 -5.67
CA GLU A 61 -9.44 -4.65 -5.10
C GLU A 61 -8.87 -3.28 -4.76
N PHE A 62 -8.18 -3.17 -3.62
CA PHE A 62 -7.34 -2.01 -3.30
C PHE A 62 -5.89 -2.31 -3.62
N ALA A 63 -5.20 -1.34 -4.19
CA ALA A 63 -3.77 -1.42 -4.45
C ALA A 63 -3.09 -0.10 -4.11
N VAL A 64 -1.83 -0.18 -3.71
CA VAL A 64 -0.98 0.98 -3.44
C VAL A 64 0.13 1.03 -4.49
N GLU A 65 0.29 2.19 -5.11
CA GLU A 65 1.43 2.51 -5.95
C GLU A 65 2.14 3.75 -5.42
N ASP A 66 3.45 3.87 -5.62
CA ASP A 66 4.19 5.02 -5.08
C ASP A 66 3.79 6.32 -5.78
N VAL A 67 3.73 6.32 -7.12
CA VAL A 67 3.37 7.45 -7.96
C VAL A 67 2.62 6.95 -9.19
N PRO A 68 1.77 7.78 -9.82
CA PRO A 68 1.16 7.46 -11.10
C PRO A 68 2.23 7.14 -12.16
N PRO A 69 1.99 6.14 -13.04
CA PRO A 69 2.97 5.73 -14.06
C PRO A 69 3.12 6.74 -15.20
N SER A 70 2.20 7.69 -15.32
CA SER A 70 2.19 8.74 -16.35
C SER A 70 1.63 10.03 -15.77
N ASP A 71 1.96 11.14 -16.41
CA ASP A 71 1.32 12.43 -16.11
C ASP A 71 -0.20 12.35 -16.27
N PRO A 72 -0.95 13.24 -15.59
CA PRO A 72 -2.39 13.35 -15.77
C PRO A 72 -2.73 13.55 -17.25
N ALA A 73 -3.85 13.00 -17.70
CA ALA A 73 -4.29 13.25 -19.06
C ALA A 73 -4.57 14.75 -19.27
N PRO A 74 -4.48 15.29 -20.49
CA PRO A 74 -4.66 16.74 -20.72
C PRO A 74 -6.02 17.31 -20.29
N TRP A 75 -7.01 16.45 -20.10
CA TRP A 75 -8.36 16.80 -19.62
C TRP A 75 -8.54 16.56 -18.10
N GLU A 76 -7.57 15.93 -17.43
CA GLU A 76 -7.53 15.83 -15.98
C GLU A 76 -6.95 17.14 -15.41
N SER A 77 -7.27 17.46 -14.15
CA SER A 77 -6.65 18.58 -13.44
C SER A 77 -5.13 18.47 -13.49
N SER A 78 -4.43 19.61 -13.53
CA SER A 78 -2.95 19.64 -13.55
C SER A 78 -2.29 19.05 -12.30
N ASP A 79 -3.08 18.77 -11.26
CA ASP A 79 -2.59 18.17 -10.02
C ASP A 79 -2.34 16.66 -10.15
N VAL A 80 -1.25 16.21 -9.55
CA VAL A 80 -0.92 14.77 -9.48
C VAL A 80 -2.04 14.02 -8.75
N PRO A 81 -2.66 12.99 -9.37
CA PRO A 81 -3.80 12.30 -8.76
C PRO A 81 -3.40 11.61 -7.46
N LEU A 82 -4.35 11.55 -6.52
CA LEU A 82 -4.21 10.83 -5.26
C LEU A 82 -4.59 9.35 -5.37
N GLY A 83 -5.42 9.02 -6.36
CA GLY A 83 -5.80 7.66 -6.66
C GLY A 83 -6.54 7.57 -7.98
N ARG A 84 -6.81 6.35 -8.42
CA ARG A 84 -7.53 6.06 -9.67
C ARG A 84 -8.40 4.83 -9.50
N LEU A 85 -9.61 4.90 -10.07
CA LEU A 85 -10.49 3.75 -10.21
C LEU A 85 -10.35 3.16 -11.61
N PHE A 86 -10.06 1.86 -11.67
CA PHE A 86 -10.14 1.05 -12.86
C PHE A 86 -11.40 0.20 -12.76
N ALA A 87 -12.33 0.38 -13.69
CA ALA A 87 -13.55 -0.43 -13.73
C ALA A 87 -13.21 -1.91 -14.00
N ALA A 88 -14.08 -2.82 -13.56
CA ALA A 88 -13.94 -4.23 -13.87
C ALA A 88 -13.94 -4.45 -15.39
N GLN A 89 -13.02 -5.30 -15.87
CA GLN A 89 -12.87 -5.62 -17.29
C GLN A 89 -12.77 -7.13 -17.50
N GLY A 90 -13.82 -7.73 -18.05
CA GLY A 90 -13.88 -9.17 -18.28
C GLY A 90 -13.75 -9.96 -16.97
N LYS A 91 -12.63 -10.66 -16.80
CA LYS A 91 -12.31 -11.43 -15.59
C LYS A 91 -11.54 -10.63 -14.53
N MET A 92 -11.17 -9.39 -14.83
CA MET A 92 -10.45 -8.54 -13.89
C MET A 92 -11.44 -7.78 -13.01
N PRO A 93 -11.33 -7.88 -11.67
CA PRO A 93 -12.14 -7.08 -10.76
C PRO A 93 -11.88 -5.59 -10.94
N ALA A 94 -12.81 -4.76 -10.43
CA ALA A 94 -12.56 -3.33 -10.32
C ALA A 94 -11.39 -3.10 -9.36
N ARG A 95 -10.55 -2.09 -9.63
CA ARG A 95 -9.38 -1.79 -8.79
C ARG A 95 -9.32 -0.32 -8.43
N ILE A 96 -9.17 -0.04 -7.15
CA ILE A 96 -8.92 1.28 -6.59
C ILE A 96 -7.43 1.36 -6.26
N VAL A 97 -6.69 2.17 -7.01
CA VAL A 97 -5.27 2.42 -6.78
C VAL A 97 -5.12 3.72 -5.99
N VAL A 98 -4.37 3.68 -4.88
CA VAL A 98 -4.00 4.87 -4.09
C VAL A 98 -2.52 5.17 -4.32
N TYR A 99 -2.20 6.42 -4.61
CA TYR A 99 -0.84 6.86 -4.87
C TYR A 99 -0.20 7.41 -3.59
N ARG A 100 0.75 6.65 -3.02
CA ARG A 100 1.33 6.93 -1.71
C ARG A 100 2.06 8.26 -1.64
N ARG A 101 3.00 8.54 -2.55
CA ARG A 101 3.80 9.78 -2.50
C ARG A 101 2.94 11.03 -2.67
N PRO A 102 1.97 11.09 -3.60
CA PRO A 102 1.04 12.20 -3.69
C PRO A 102 0.17 12.41 -2.44
N VAL A 103 -0.22 11.33 -1.74
CA VAL A 103 -0.97 11.41 -0.48
C VAL A 103 -0.05 11.91 0.65
N GLU A 104 1.10 11.26 0.86
CA GLU A 104 2.09 11.64 1.88
C GLU A 104 2.57 13.09 1.73
N THR A 105 2.71 13.59 0.50
CA THR A 105 3.16 14.98 0.26
C THR A 105 2.10 16.00 0.67
N ARG A 106 0.81 15.63 0.65
CA ARG A 106 -0.30 16.53 1.00
C ARG A 106 -0.73 16.39 2.46
N ALA A 107 -0.42 15.28 3.12
CA ALA A 107 -0.65 15.08 4.55
C ALA A 107 0.51 15.68 5.37
N PRO A 108 0.29 16.73 6.17
CA PRO A 108 1.33 17.37 6.97
C PRO A 108 1.83 16.48 8.11
N ASP A 109 1.02 15.54 8.60
CA ASP A 109 1.40 14.56 9.61
C ASP A 109 0.64 13.23 9.47
N SER A 110 1.01 12.24 10.29
CA SER A 110 0.45 10.89 10.24
C SER A 110 -1.02 10.79 10.67
N ARG A 111 -1.59 11.82 11.32
CA ARG A 111 -3.02 11.85 11.66
C ARG A 111 -3.87 12.32 10.48
N GLU A 112 -3.24 13.00 9.52
CA GLU A 112 -3.86 13.48 8.28
C GLU A 112 -3.66 12.53 7.09
N LEU A 113 -3.03 11.36 7.31
CA LEU A 113 -3.01 10.23 6.38
C LEU A 113 -4.24 9.35 6.56
#